data_AF-A0A1J6JAI0-F1
#
_entry.id   AF-A0A1J6JAI0-F1
#
_cell.length_a   1.000
_cell.length_b   1.000
_cell.length_c   1.000
_cell.angle_alpha   90.00
_cell.angle_beta   90.00
_cell.angle_gamma   90.00
#
_symmetry.space_group_name_H-M   'P 1'
#
loop_
_entity.id
_entity.type
_entity.pdbx_description
1 polymer ?
#
loop_
_entity_poly.entity_id
_entity_poly.type
_entity_poly.pdbx_seq_one_letter_code
_entity_poly.pdbx_strand_id
1 'polypeptide(L)'
;MFELQAKWIAQVLSGKVLLPSEEEMLTDVEDHNMHLEVAGIPKHHTHRLHPREIEYMDWLAAQVGMPPVGASLKEMYWSLYKFIEVGFIGYRDLWDFENLSQ
;
A
#
# COMPACT_ATOMS: atom_id res chain seq x y z
N MET A 1 0.91 -3.20 6.54
CA MET A 1 1.87 -2.17 6.09
C MET A 1 3.09 -2.03 7.01
N PHE A 2 2.96 -1.52 8.25
CA PHE A 2 4.13 -1.28 9.12
C PHE A 2 5.02 -2.51 9.35
N GLU A 3 4.40 -3.69 9.54
CA GLU A 3 5.14 -4.94 9.66
C GLU A 3 6.02 -5.23 8.43
N LEU A 4 5.46 -5.07 7.22
CA LEU A 4 6.18 -5.31 5.97
C LEU A 4 7.32 -4.31 5.77
N GLN A 5 7.09 -3.03 6.06
CA GLN A 5 8.14 -2.00 6.01
C GLN A 5 9.27 -2.32 7.00
N ALA A 6 8.93 -2.67 8.25
CA ALA A 6 9.91 -3.02 9.27
C ALA A 6 10.74 -4.25 8.87
N LYS A 7 10.09 -5.30 8.33
CA LYS A 7 10.78 -6.48 7.82
C LYS A 7 11.69 -6.14 6.64
N TRP A 8 11.22 -5.33 5.69
CA TRP A 8 12.01 -4.94 4.52
C TRP A 8 13.26 -4.15 4.93
N ILE A 9 13.10 -3.15 5.79
CA ILE A 9 14.23 -2.37 6.36
C ILE A 9 15.22 -3.31 7.08
N ALA A 10 14.73 -4.24 7.91
CA ALA A 10 15.60 -5.20 8.59
C ALA A 10 16.37 -6.10 7.60
N GLN A 11 15.74 -6.51 6.49
CA GLN A 11 16.41 -7.30 5.46
C GLN A 11 17.49 -6.50 4.72
N VAL A 12 17.21 -5.23 4.39
CA VAL A 12 18.20 -4.30 3.82
C VAL A 12 19.40 -4.15 4.75
N LEU A 13 19.16 -3.87 6.04
CA LEU A 13 20.23 -3.71 7.04
C LEU A 13 21.04 -5.00 7.26
N SER A 14 20.43 -6.17 7.05
CA SER A 14 21.12 -7.46 7.12
C SER A 14 21.82 -7.89 5.83
N GLY A 15 21.74 -7.09 4.76
CA GLY A 15 22.31 -7.39 3.45
C GLY A 15 21.58 -8.49 2.65
N LYS A 16 20.37 -8.89 3.09
CA LYS A 16 19.54 -9.88 2.38
C LYS A 16 18.80 -9.29 1.19
N VAL A 17 18.49 -8.00 1.27
CA VAL A 17 17.94 -7.20 0.18
C VAL A 17 18.97 -6.14 -0.16
N LEU A 18 19.32 -6.04 -1.43
CA LEU A 18 20.19 -4.98 -1.94
C LEU A 18 19.32 -3.82 -2.39
N LEU A 19 19.66 -2.62 -1.94
CA LEU A 19 19.07 -1.41 -2.50
C LEU A 19 19.70 -1.12 -3.88
N PRO A 20 18.97 -0.42 -4.76
CA PRO A 20 19.57 0.22 -5.93
C PRO A 20 20.67 1.20 -5.53
N SER A 21 21.40 1.71 -6.52
CA SER A 21 22.34 2.81 -6.31
C SER A 21 21.62 4.07 -5.81
N GLU A 22 22.38 4.98 -5.20
CA GLU A 22 21.83 6.27 -4.75
C GLU A 22 21.22 7.08 -5.89
N GLU A 23 21.87 7.08 -7.06
CA GLU A 23 21.37 7.76 -8.26
C GLU A 23 20.02 7.18 -8.72
N GLU A 24 19.90 5.85 -8.82
CA GLU A 24 18.65 5.19 -9.20
C GLU A 24 17.51 5.50 -8.20
N MET A 25 17.80 5.50 -6.89
CA MET A 25 16.79 5.84 -5.87
C MET A 25 16.36 7.31 -5.94
N LEU A 26 17.29 8.23 -6.21
CA LEU A 26 16.97 9.64 -6.39
C LEU A 26 16.10 9.87 -7.62
N THR A 27 16.46 9.24 -8.75
CA THR A 27 15.66 9.30 -9.98
C THR A 27 14.24 8.76 -9.76
N ASP A 28 14.07 7.63 -9.06
CA ASP A 28 12.74 7.08 -8.77
C ASP A 28 11.86 8.05 -7.95
N VAL A 29 12.44 8.74 -6.96
CA VAL A 29 11.75 9.75 -6.16
C VAL A 29 11.43 11.00 -6.97
N GLU A 30 12.33 11.45 -7.84
CA GLU A 30 12.11 12.58 -8.75
C GLU A 30 10.99 12.28 -9.74
N ASP A 31 11.01 11.11 -10.36
CA ASP A 31 9.97 10.65 -11.28
C ASP A 31 8.62 10.54 -10.58
N HIS A 32 8.58 10.05 -9.34
CA HIS A 32 7.37 10.02 -8.54
C HIS A 32 6.81 11.43 -8.29
N ASN A 33 7.67 12.36 -7.84
CA ASN A 33 7.26 13.74 -7.57
C ASN A 33 6.79 14.46 -8.84
N MET A 34 7.47 14.25 -9.97
CA MET A 34 7.08 14.79 -11.27
C MET A 34 5.72 14.26 -11.70
N HIS A 35 5.46 12.95 -11.53
CA HIS A 35 4.13 12.38 -11.81
C HIS A 35 3.03 13.04 -10.97
N LEU A 36 3.28 13.28 -9.68
CA LEU A 36 2.33 13.97 -8.81
C LEU A 36 2.08 15.41 -9.26
N GLU A 37 3.13 16.13 -9.64
CA GLU A 37 3.04 17.51 -10.13
C GLU A 37 2.22 17.60 -11.43
N VAL A 38 2.52 16.73 -12.40
CA VAL A 38 1.76 16.64 -13.67
C VAL A 38 0.30 16.27 -13.42
N ALA A 39 0.03 15.41 -12.43
CA ALA A 39 -1.33 15.05 -12.02
C ALA A 39 -2.05 16.13 -11.18
N GLY A 40 -1.40 17.26 -10.87
CA GLY A 40 -1.96 18.33 -10.05
C GLY A 40 -2.15 17.96 -8.58
N ILE A 41 -1.44 16.94 -8.08
CA ILE A 41 -1.55 16.46 -6.70
C ILE A 41 -0.69 17.36 -5.79
N PRO A 42 -1.26 17.96 -4.73
CA PRO A 42 -0.50 18.79 -3.80
C PRO A 42 0.64 18.05 -3.10
N LYS A 43 1.77 18.71 -2.84
CA LYS A 43 2.96 18.12 -2.18
C LYS A 43 2.69 17.46 -0.83
N HIS A 44 1.71 17.94 -0.05
CA HIS A 44 1.37 17.32 1.24
C HIS A 44 0.70 15.94 1.09
N HIS A 45 0.33 15.54 -0.14
CA HIS A 45 -0.18 14.21 -0.46
C HIS A 45 0.90 13.26 -1.02
N THR A 46 2.18 13.64 -1.06
CA THR A 46 3.25 12.77 -1.61
C THR A 46 3.28 11.37 -0.98
N HIS A 47 2.96 11.26 0.31
CA HIS A 47 2.95 9.97 1.01
C HIS A 47 1.59 9.27 1.01
N ARG A 48 0.59 9.80 0.29
CA ARG A 48 -0.72 9.17 0.16
C ARG A 48 -0.58 7.97 -0.78
N LEU A 49 -0.69 6.77 -0.22
CA LEU A 49 -0.61 5.53 -0.99
C LEU A 49 -1.89 5.24 -1.77
N HIS A 50 -3.05 5.71 -1.31
CA HIS A 50 -4.32 5.45 -1.97
C HIS A 50 -4.37 6.02 -3.41
N PRO A 51 -4.77 5.23 -4.43
CA PRO A 51 -5.43 3.92 -4.38
C PRO A 51 -4.51 2.69 -4.60
N ARG A 52 -3.19 2.85 -4.48
CA ARG A 52 -2.17 1.82 -4.73
C ARG A 52 -1.58 1.20 -3.46
N GLU A 53 -2.24 1.36 -2.32
CA GLU A 53 -1.80 0.85 -1.02
C GLU A 53 -1.65 -0.68 -0.99
N ILE A 54 -2.52 -1.40 -1.71
CA ILE A 54 -2.43 -2.85 -1.84
C ILE A 54 -1.23 -3.25 -2.71
N GLU A 55 -1.02 -2.57 -3.83
CA GLU A 55 0.13 -2.80 -4.73
C GLU A 55 1.45 -2.56 -4.01
N TYR A 56 1.52 -1.49 -3.20
CA TYR A 56 2.67 -1.20 -2.35
C TYR A 56 2.93 -2.31 -1.32
N MET A 57 1.89 -2.83 -0.69
CA MET A 57 2.02 -3.95 0.25
C MET A 57 2.45 -5.25 -0.43
N ASP A 58 1.89 -5.56 -1.61
CA ASP A 58 2.29 -6.73 -2.39
C ASP A 58 3.75 -6.63 -2.84
N TRP A 59 4.19 -5.43 -3.25
CA TRP A 59 5.60 -5.16 -3.57
C TRP A 59 6.49 -5.42 -2.35
N LEU A 60 6.16 -4.86 -1.18
CA LEU A 60 6.94 -5.11 0.05
C LEU A 60 6.96 -6.59 0.44
N ALA A 61 5.83 -7.29 0.31
CA ALA A 61 5.74 -8.72 0.61
C ALA A 61 6.69 -9.54 -0.28
N ALA A 62 6.74 -9.22 -1.57
CA ALA A 62 7.68 -9.83 -2.50
C ALA A 62 9.14 -9.58 -2.08
N GLN A 63 9.49 -8.37 -1.65
CA GLN A 63 10.85 -8.05 -1.17
C GLN A 63 11.27 -8.89 0.04
N VAL A 64 10.33 -9.27 0.91
CA VAL A 64 10.61 -10.02 2.14
C VAL A 64 10.34 -11.52 2.04
N GLY A 65 9.97 -12.02 0.85
CA GLY A 65 9.65 -13.44 0.61
C GLY A 65 8.34 -13.90 1.23
N MET A 66 7.39 -13.00 1.42
CA MET A 66 6.04 -13.29 1.92
C MET A 66 5.04 -13.35 0.76
N PRO A 67 3.94 -14.13 0.88
CA PRO A 67 2.88 -14.10 -0.10
C PRO A 67 2.25 -12.70 -0.17
N PRO A 68 1.67 -12.32 -1.34
CA PRO A 68 0.91 -11.07 -1.45
C PRO A 68 -0.29 -11.07 -0.50
N VAL A 69 -0.87 -9.90 -0.30
CA VAL A 69 -2.09 -9.74 0.51
C VAL A 69 -3.17 -10.69 -0.04
N GLY A 70 -3.77 -11.49 0.84
CA GLY A 70 -4.80 -12.46 0.44
C GLY A 70 -6.03 -11.78 -0.17
N ALA A 71 -6.68 -12.46 -1.12
CA ALA A 71 -7.84 -11.92 -1.84
C ALA A 71 -8.97 -11.50 -0.88
N SER A 72 -9.30 -12.32 0.12
CA SER A 72 -10.32 -11.99 1.11
C SER A 72 -9.99 -10.75 1.94
N LEU A 73 -8.71 -10.54 2.29
CA LEU A 73 -8.27 -9.34 3.00
C LEU A 73 -8.32 -8.09 2.09
N LYS A 74 -8.00 -8.23 0.79
CA LYS A 74 -8.18 -7.17 -0.20
C LYS A 74 -9.65 -6.80 -0.34
N GLU A 75 -10.54 -7.78 -0.44
CA GLU A 75 -11.99 -7.56 -0.52
C GLU A 75 -12.55 -6.88 0.73
N MET A 76 -12.15 -7.34 1.92
CA MET A 76 -12.50 -6.68 3.18
C MET A 76 -12.00 -5.23 3.18
N TYR A 77 -10.75 -4.99 2.77
CA TYR A 77 -10.18 -3.64 2.70
C TYR A 77 -10.98 -2.72 1.78
N TRP A 78 -11.32 -3.19 0.58
CA TRP A 78 -12.12 -2.40 -0.36
C TRP A 78 -13.56 -2.19 0.12
N SER A 79 -14.12 -3.13 0.87
CA SER A 79 -15.47 -2.98 1.43
C SER A 79 -15.59 -1.84 2.43
N LEU A 80 -14.49 -1.39 3.06
CA LEU A 80 -14.52 -0.19 3.90
C LEU A 80 -15.00 1.01 3.11
N TYR A 81 -14.60 1.15 1.84
CA TYR A 81 -14.98 2.27 1.00
C TYR A 81 -16.46 2.29 0.60
N LYS A 82 -17.27 1.28 0.98
CA LYS A 82 -18.74 1.36 0.89
C LYS A 82 -19.31 2.54 1.67
N PHE A 83 -18.59 3.10 2.66
CA PHE A 83 -18.99 4.35 3.33
C PHE A 83 -19.18 5.50 2.34
N ILE A 84 -18.52 5.48 1.17
CA ILE A 84 -18.71 6.48 0.11
C ILE A 84 -20.16 6.46 -0.40
N GLU A 85 -20.79 5.28 -0.47
CA GLU A 85 -22.14 5.09 -0.98
C GLU A 85 -23.21 5.35 0.10
N VAL A 86 -22.96 4.86 1.32
CA VAL A 86 -23.97 4.86 2.41
C VAL A 86 -23.76 5.94 3.47
N GLY A 87 -22.66 6.69 3.38
CA GLY A 87 -22.25 7.67 4.38
C GLY A 87 -21.47 7.07 5.55
N PHE A 88 -20.89 7.94 6.38
CA PHE A 88 -20.07 7.56 7.54
C PHE A 88 -20.86 6.97 8.71
N ILE A 89 -22.20 7.09 8.69
CA ILE A 89 -23.09 6.56 9.73
C ILE A 89 -23.69 5.25 9.22
N GLY A 90 -23.55 4.16 9.97
CA GLY A 90 -24.15 2.87 9.64
C GLY A 90 -23.34 1.98 8.68
N TYR A 91 -22.27 2.47 8.04
CA TYR A 91 -21.44 1.64 7.15
C TYR A 91 -20.82 0.42 7.85
N ARG A 92 -20.64 0.49 9.18
CA ARG A 92 -20.13 -0.61 10.00
C ARG A 92 -21.12 -1.77 10.16
N ASP A 93 -22.41 -1.49 10.00
CA ASP A 93 -23.49 -2.47 10.13
C ASP A 93 -23.78 -3.20 8.80
N LEU A 94 -23.13 -2.80 7.71
CA LEU A 94 -23.32 -3.36 6.36
C LEU A 94 -22.33 -4.50 6.03
N TRP A 95 -21.62 -5.00 7.04
CA TRP A 95 -20.58 -6.02 6.87
C TRP A 95 -21.23 -7.40 6.92
N ASP A 96 -21.16 -8.13 5.80
CA ASP A 96 -21.58 -9.52 5.74
C ASP A 96 -20.37 -10.44 5.95
N PHE A 97 -20.09 -10.75 7.21
CA PHE A 97 -18.90 -11.53 7.62
C PHE A 97 -18.92 -12.98 7.11
N GLU A 98 -20.08 -13.50 6.71
CA GLU A 98 -20.23 -14.88 6.24
C GLU A 98 -19.50 -15.12 4.90
N ASN A 99 -19.35 -14.09 4.07
CA ASN A 99 -18.67 -14.18 2.77
C ASN A 99 -17.16 -13.94 2.81
N LEU A 100 -16.61 -13.44 3.92
CA LEU A 100 -15.19 -13.05 4.04
C LEU A 100 -14.28 -14.13 4.65
N SER A 101 -14.86 -15.27 5.06
CA SER A 101 -14.17 -16.32 5.82
C SER A 101 -14.04 -17.67 5.11
N GLN A 102 -14.37 -17.74 3.81
CA GLN A 102 -14.15 -18.92 2.96
C GLN A 102 -12.83 -18.87 2.21
#